data_AF-A0A659UK93-F1
#
_entry.id   AF-A0A659UK93-F1
#
_cell.length_a   1.000
_cell.length_b   1.000
_cell.length_c   1.000
_cell.angle_alpha   90.00
_cell.angle_beta   90.00
_cell.angle_gamma   90.00
#
_symmetry.space_group_name_H-M   'P 1'
#
loop_
_entity.id
_entity.type
_entity.pdbx_description
1 polymer ?
#
loop_
_entity_poly.entity_id
_entity_poly.type
_entity_poly.pdbx_seq_one_letter_code
_entity_poly.pdbx_strand_id
1 'polypeptide(L)'
;SGGVPVNDIDLKSNTFTARYNITDEDKSWLDLHINTSYNKTNLGLTSLVPQNRFDPVSGLPVVLPAGSQSTFDVGTAGIDI
;
A
#
# COMPACT_ATOMS: atom_id res chain seq x y z
N SER A 1 13.57 -25.72 1.39
CA SER A 1 14.39 -25.02 0.39
C SER A 1 14.55 -23.57 0.84
N GLY A 2 15.77 -23.04 0.88
CA GLY A 2 16.00 -21.62 1.14
C GLY A 2 16.41 -20.95 -0.16
N GLY A 3 15.51 -20.15 -0.75
CA GLY A 3 15.86 -19.35 -1.93
C GLY A 3 16.78 -18.20 -1.54
N VAL A 4 17.71 -17.84 -2.43
CA VAL A 4 18.52 -16.63 -2.26
C VAL A 4 17.61 -15.41 -2.49
N PRO A 5 17.51 -14.46 -1.53
CA PRO A 5 16.71 -13.26 -1.72
C PRO A 5 17.21 -12.45 -2.93
N VAL A 6 16.28 -12.06 -3.81
CA VAL A 6 16.60 -11.23 -4.99
C VAL A 6 16.41 -9.74 -4.74
N ASN A 7 15.64 -9.37 -3.71
CA ASN A 7 15.45 -8.00 -3.26
C ASN A 7 15.51 -7.96 -1.73
N ASP A 8 16.04 -6.85 -1.22
CA ASP A 8 15.92 -6.42 0.17
C ASP A 8 14.76 -5.41 0.27
N ILE A 9 13.97 -5.48 1.34
CA ILE A 9 12.69 -4.77 1.49
C ILE A 9 12.67 -3.96 2.78
N ASP A 10 12.42 -2.65 2.67
CA ASP A 10 12.10 -1.77 3.80
C ASP A 10 10.62 -1.35 3.73
N LEU A 11 9.89 -1.43 4.85
CA LEU A 11 8.45 -1.18 4.88
C LEU A 11 8.07 -0.31 6.08
N LYS A 12 7.36 0.78 5.81
CA LYS A 12 6.74 1.62 6.84
C LYS A 12 5.27 1.81 6.54
N SER A 13 4.40 1.52 7.50
CA SER A 13 2.95 1.62 7.32
C SER A 13 2.29 2.31 8.51
N ASN A 14 1.32 3.18 8.23
CA ASN A 14 0.46 3.82 9.22
C ASN A 14 -1.00 3.61 8.84
N THR A 15 -1.85 3.36 9.84
CA THR A 15 -3.29 3.16 9.65
C THR A 15 -4.07 4.17 10.48
N PHE A 16 -5.04 4.82 9.84
CA PHE A 16 -5.99 5.74 10.44
C PHE A 16 -7.39 5.15 10.30
N THR A 17 -8.20 5.24 11.35
CA THR A 17 -9.57 4.71 11.37
C THR A 17 -10.49 5.70 12.05
N ALA A 18 -11.68 5.92 11.50
CA ALA A 18 -12.72 6.73 12.13
C ALA A 18 -14.07 6.00 12.09
N ARG A 19 -14.83 6.13 13.17
CA ARG A 19 -16.17 5.56 13.33
C ARG A 19 -17.12 6.63 13.84
N TYR A 20 -18.32 6.69 13.27
CA TYR A 20 -19.37 7.59 13.71
C TYR A 20 -20.72 6.86 13.77
N ASN A 21 -21.56 7.23 14.74
CA ASN A 21 -22.88 6.67 14.95
C ASN A 21 -23.92 7.79 15.04
N ILE A 22 -25.05 7.63 14.35
CA ILE A 22 -26.21 8.53 14.43
C ILE A 22 -27.44 7.74 14.85
N THR A 23 -28.05 8.16 15.96
CA THR A 23 -29.31 7.64 16.47
C THR A 23 -30.28 8.80 16.71
N ASP A 24 -31.54 8.67 16.30
CA ASP A 24 -32.59 9.67 16.54
C ASP A 24 -33.65 9.09 17.50
N GLU A 25 -33.77 9.67 18.70
CA GLU A 25 -34.72 9.23 19.72
C GLU A 25 -36.19 9.45 19.31
N ASP A 26 -36.48 10.45 18.47
CA ASP A 26 -37.82 10.72 17.93
C ASP A 26 -38.13 9.85 16.69
N LYS A 27 -37.11 9.19 16.12
CA LYS A 27 -37.21 8.31 14.94
C LYS A 27 -36.39 7.04 15.15
N SER A 28 -36.95 6.10 15.89
CA SER A 28 -36.34 4.79 16.21
C SER A 28 -35.98 3.91 15.01
N TRP A 29 -36.41 4.27 13.80
CA TRP A 29 -36.05 3.58 12.55
C TRP A 29 -34.73 4.06 11.95
N LEU A 30 -34.18 5.20 12.40
CA LEU A 30 -32.92 5.75 11.93
C LEU A 30 -31.78 5.35 12.87
N ASP A 31 -31.01 4.37 12.43
CA ASP A 31 -29.73 3.96 13.01
C ASP A 31 -28.70 3.90 11.89
N LEU A 32 -27.66 4.74 11.95
CA LEU A 32 -26.64 4.85 10.91
C LEU A 32 -25.25 4.71 11.52
N HIS A 33 -24.53 3.69 11.06
CA HIS A 33 -23.15 3.44 11.44
C HIS A 33 -22.24 3.77 10.26
N ILE A 34 -21.23 4.61 10.46
CA ILE A 34 -20.22 4.90 9.43
C ILE A 34 -18.87 4.47 9.94
N ASN A 35 -18.19 3.62 9.19
CA ASN A 35 -16.81 3.20 9.44
C ASN A 35 -15.94 3.62 8.26
N THR A 36 -14.80 4.25 8.54
CA THR A 36 -13.81 4.61 7.52
C THR A 36 -12.41 4.23 7.97
N SER A 37 -11.55 3.93 7.01
CA SER A 37 -10.14 3.62 7.25
C SER A 37 -9.26 4.17 6.14
N TYR A 38 -8.01 4.47 6.48
CA TYR A 38 -6.97 4.86 5.54
C TYR A 38 -5.63 4.26 5.98
N ASN A 39 -5.00 3.48 5.11
CA ASN A 39 -3.65 2.97 5.29
C ASN A 39 -2.70 3.70 4.33
N LYS A 40 -1.57 4.18 4.87
CA LYS A 40 -0.47 4.74 4.08
C LYS A 40 0.77 3.89 4.30
N THR A 41 1.32 3.36 3.21
CA THR A 41 2.49 2.48 3.21
C THR A 41 3.57 3.06 2.29
N ASN A 42 4.80 3.14 2.79
CA ASN A 42 5.99 3.40 2.02
C ASN A 42 6.81 2.11 1.96
N LEU A 43 7.16 1.69 0.74
CA LEU A 43 7.89 0.45 0.47
C LEU A 43 9.17 0.79 -0.30
N GLY A 44 10.32 0.49 0.30
CA GLY A 44 11.63 0.52 -0.34
C GLY A 44 12.05 -0.88 -0.80
N LEU A 45 12.62 -0.97 -2.00
CA LEU A 45 13.10 -2.21 -2.61
C LEU A 45 14.51 -1.99 -3.14
N THR A 46 15.48 -2.75 -2.64
CA THR A 46 16.87 -2.78 -3.16
C THR A 46 17.12 -4.10 -3.87
N SER A 47 17.44 -4.07 -5.16
CA SER A 47 17.76 -5.29 -5.91
C SER A 47 19.13 -5.84 -5.50
N LEU A 48 19.19 -7.11 -5.09
CA LEU A 48 20.44 -7.75 -4.66
C LEU A 48 21.20 -8.41 -5.81
N VAL A 49 20.52 -8.64 -6.93
CA VAL A 49 21.06 -9.19 -8.18
C VAL A 49 20.53 -8.36 -9.36
N PRO A 50 21.17 -8.41 -10.54
CA PRO A 50 20.60 -7.80 -11.74
C PRO A 50 19.19 -8.31 -12.04
N GLN A 51 18.28 -7.42 -12.41
CA GLN A 51 16.86 -7.73 -12.68
C GLN A 51 16.44 -7.19 -14.05
N ASN A 52 15.77 -8.01 -14.86
CA ASN A 52 15.12 -7.53 -16.08
C ASN A 52 13.81 -6.82 -15.71
N ARG A 53 13.67 -5.57 -16.14
CA ARG A 53 12.49 -4.72 -15.94
C ARG A 53 12.04 -4.10 -17.26
N PHE A 54 10.87 -3.49 -17.24
CA PHE A 54 10.36 -2.68 -18.34
C PHE A 54 10.67 -1.21 -18.06
N ASP A 55 11.23 -0.51 -19.03
CA ASP A 55 11.37 0.95 -18.98
C ASP A 55 10.14 1.61 -19.63
N PRO A 56 9.31 2.34 -18.86
CA PRO A 56 8.12 2.99 -19.40
C PRO A 56 8.41 4.18 -20.31
N VAL A 57 9.63 4.74 -20.29
CA VAL A 57 10.02 5.87 -21.15
C VAL A 57 10.38 5.38 -22.55
N SER A 58 11.23 4.35 -22.64
CA SER A 58 11.65 3.79 -23.93
C SER A 58 10.72 2.70 -24.47
N GLY A 59 9.89 2.09 -23.61
CA GLY A 59 9.04 0.95 -23.97
C GLY A 59 9.81 -0.36 -24.19
N LEU A 60 11.08 -0.42 -23.78
CA LEU A 60 11.96 -1.57 -23.99
C LEU A 60 12.33 -2.24 -22.65
N PRO A 61 12.76 -3.52 -22.67
CA PRO A 61 13.38 -4.15 -21.51
C PRO A 61 14.68 -3.42 -21.11
N VAL A 62 14.89 -3.25 -19.81
CA VAL A 62 16.10 -2.70 -19.21
C VAL A 62 16.59 -3.63 -18.10
N VAL A 63 17.91 -3.71 -17.93
CA VAL A 63 18.53 -4.43 -16.81
C VAL A 63 18.79 -3.44 -15.68
N LEU A 64 18.12 -3.63 -14.55
CA LEU A 64 18.47 -2.93 -13.31
C LEU A 64 19.67 -3.64 -12.67
N PRO A 65 20.80 -2.96 -12.43
CA PRO A 65 21.93 -3.56 -11.74
C PRO A 65 21.61 -3.84 -10.27
N ALA A 66 22.40 -4.74 -9.65
CA ALA A 66 22.39 -4.90 -8.20
C ALA A 66 22.68 -3.56 -7.50
N GLY A 67 22.00 -3.30 -6.39
CA GLY A 67 21.98 -2.02 -5.67
C GLY A 67 20.94 -1.02 -6.19
N SER A 68 20.24 -1.30 -7.29
CA SER A 68 19.14 -0.43 -7.76
C SER A 68 18.05 -0.34 -6.72
N GLN A 69 17.57 0.88 -6.46
CA GLN A 69 16.53 1.16 -5.49
C GLN A 69 15.23 1.57 -6.18
N SER A 70 14.10 1.07 -5.67
CA SER A 70 12.76 1.47 -6.04
C SER A 70 11.97 1.82 -4.78
N THR A 71 11.18 2.89 -4.85
CA THR A 71 10.30 3.29 -3.74
C THR A 71 8.87 3.35 -4.25
N PHE A 72 7.94 2.89 -3.42
CA PHE A 72 6.52 2.86 -3.71
C PHE A 72 5.76 3.50 -2.55
N ASP A 73 4.95 4.51 -2.87
CA ASP A 73 3.96 5.07 -1.95
C ASP A 73 2.60 4.47 -2.28
N VAL A 74 2.03 3.73 -1.33
CA VAL A 74 0.76 3.03 -1.47
C VAL A 74 -0.22 3.58 -0.44
N GLY A 75 -1.37 4.06 -0.90
CA GLY A 75 -2.48 4.51 -0.07
C GLY A 75 -3.73 3.67 -0.33
N THR A 76 -4.38 3.18 0.72
CA THR A 76 -5.64 2.42 0.63
C THR A 76 -6.67 3.06 1.53
N ALA A 77 -7.87 3.34 1.02
CA ALA A 77 -9.00 3.85 1.81
C ALA A 77 -10.15 2.84 1.82
N GLY A 78 -10.88 2.76 2.92
CA GLY A 78 -12.08 1.94 3.06
C GLY A 78 -13.22 2.71 3.71
N ILE A 79 -14.45 2.42 3.31
CA ILE A 79 -15.68 2.94 3.90
C ILE A 79 -16.73 1.82 3.97
N ASP A 80 -17.48 1.79 5.07
CA ASP A 80 -18.61 0.89 5.34
C ASP A 80 -19.71 1.70 6.04
N ILE A 81 -20.96 1.44 5.64
CA ILE A 81 -22.16 2.21 6.01
C ILE A 81 -23.32 1.23 6.26
#